data_AF-A0A101A1S8-F1
#
_entry.id   AF-A0A101A1S8-F1
#
_cell.length_a   1.000
_cell.length_b   1.000
_cell.length_c   1.000
_cell.angle_alpha   90.00
_cell.angle_beta   90.00
_cell.angle_gamma   90.00
#
_symmetry.space_group_name_H-M   'P 1'
#
loop_
_entity.id
_entity.type
_entity.pdbx_description
1 polymer ?
#
loop_
_entity_poly.entity_id
_entity_poly.type
_entity_poly.pdbx_seq_one_letter_code
_entity_poly.pdbx_strand_id
1 'polypeptide(L)'
;MSHSPLLNLPGPSRELLDDIEAAISDARRFVADYAPELVVIFSPDHYNGFFYRTMPPFCIGTAAQGVGDYGSHAGPLDVPQDVATDCARALLESGIDVAISASMDVDHGTVQPLQNLFGDATSVPVIPVFINSVATPLGPVRRVRALGAALGTHLAALDKRVLVVGSGGLSHDPPVPTLATAPPAALERIVHGVPMTAEQRQARQVAVMEAAQAFAHGESPLQPLNPDWDAAFLELIDTNRLAEVDGWSNEWIEREAGHSAHEVRTWIAAFAALAAHGPYRIEQRFYQAAPELIAGFAIRTAVLDV
;
A
#
# COMPACT_ATOMS: atom_id res chain seq x y z
N MET A 1 -6.42 -1.07 -2.82
CA MET A 1 -7.06 0.27 -2.75
C MET A 1 -5.98 1.31 -2.49
N SER A 2 -6.14 2.51 -3.05
CA SER A 2 -5.24 3.65 -2.77
C SER A 2 -5.33 4.11 -1.31
N HIS A 3 -4.26 4.74 -0.78
CA HIS A 3 -4.17 5.21 0.61
C HIS A 3 -3.70 6.66 0.78
N SER A 4 -4.07 7.57 -0.13
CA SER A 4 -3.59 8.95 -0.04
C SER A 4 -3.92 9.56 1.34
N PRO A 5 -2.93 10.05 2.11
CA PRO A 5 -3.17 10.67 3.41
C PRO A 5 -4.00 11.96 3.28
N LEU A 6 -4.07 12.55 2.09
CA LEU A 6 -4.87 13.73 1.78
C LEU A 6 -6.37 13.50 1.98
N LEU A 7 -6.85 12.24 1.99
CA LEU A 7 -8.25 11.94 2.35
C LEU A 7 -8.60 12.36 3.78
N ASN A 8 -7.61 12.39 4.68
CA ASN A 8 -7.80 12.76 6.08
C ASN A 8 -7.46 14.24 6.35
N LEU A 9 -7.10 14.99 5.30
CA LEU A 9 -6.71 16.40 5.40
C LEU A 9 -7.72 17.29 4.67
N PRO A 10 -7.86 18.57 5.06
CA PRO A 10 -8.61 19.54 4.27
C PRO A 10 -7.97 19.73 2.89
N GLY A 11 -8.77 20.05 1.87
CA GLY A 11 -8.27 20.40 0.54
C GLY A 11 -9.11 19.80 -0.58
N PRO A 12 -9.30 18.46 -0.61
CA PRO A 12 -10.11 17.81 -1.62
C PRO A 12 -11.54 18.38 -1.69
N SER A 13 -12.04 18.49 -2.90
CA SER A 13 -13.40 18.90 -3.24
C SER A 13 -14.41 17.90 -2.68
N ARG A 14 -15.58 18.42 -2.34
CA ARG A 14 -16.66 17.58 -1.80
C ARG A 14 -17.11 16.51 -2.79
N GLU A 15 -17.12 16.83 -4.09
CA GLU A 15 -17.48 15.87 -5.14
C GLU A 15 -16.53 14.68 -5.17
N LEU A 16 -15.20 14.93 -5.17
CA LEU A 16 -14.20 13.87 -5.11
C LEU A 16 -14.34 13.02 -3.84
N LEU A 17 -14.55 13.66 -2.69
CA LEU A 17 -14.71 12.95 -1.42
C LEU A 17 -15.99 12.10 -1.38
N ASP A 18 -17.10 12.63 -1.91
CA ASP A 18 -18.38 11.92 -1.97
C ASP A 18 -18.27 10.68 -2.91
N ASP A 19 -17.60 10.81 -4.05
CA ASP A 19 -17.35 9.70 -4.99
C ASP A 19 -16.46 8.60 -4.38
N ILE A 20 -15.37 8.99 -3.70
CA ILE A 20 -14.47 8.05 -3.04
C ILE A 20 -15.16 7.38 -1.85
N GLU A 21 -15.92 8.11 -1.04
CA GLU A 21 -16.65 7.54 0.10
C GLU A 21 -17.73 6.56 -0.36
N ALA A 22 -18.42 6.84 -1.48
CA ALA A 22 -19.33 5.87 -2.08
C ALA A 22 -18.61 4.57 -2.46
N ALA A 23 -17.44 4.68 -3.10
CA ALA A 23 -16.62 3.51 -3.44
C ALA A 23 -16.07 2.78 -2.21
N ILE A 24 -15.67 3.49 -1.15
CA ILE A 24 -15.26 2.87 0.12
C ILE A 24 -16.45 2.16 0.77
N SER A 25 -17.65 2.76 0.74
CA SER A 25 -18.88 2.15 1.26
C SER A 25 -19.21 0.83 0.56
N ASP A 26 -19.03 0.76 -0.75
CA ASP A 26 -19.17 -0.48 -1.52
C ASP A 26 -18.16 -1.55 -1.08
N ALA A 27 -16.90 -1.16 -0.89
CA ALA A 27 -15.85 -2.05 -0.40
C ALA A 27 -16.11 -2.51 1.05
N ARG A 28 -16.65 -1.65 1.92
CA ARG A 28 -17.10 -2.01 3.29
C ARG A 28 -18.18 -3.09 3.24
N ARG A 29 -19.17 -2.95 2.35
CA ARG A 29 -20.21 -3.98 2.20
C ARG A 29 -19.63 -5.31 1.73
N PHE A 30 -18.74 -5.28 0.74
CA PHE A 30 -18.01 -6.47 0.29
C PHE A 30 -17.28 -7.18 1.45
N VAL A 31 -16.53 -6.42 2.26
CA VAL A 31 -15.80 -6.97 3.41
C VAL A 31 -16.74 -7.49 4.49
N ALA A 32 -17.84 -6.79 4.76
CA ALA A 32 -18.85 -7.21 5.73
C ALA A 32 -19.54 -8.52 5.30
N ASP A 33 -19.88 -8.65 4.01
CA ASP A 33 -20.49 -9.85 3.43
C ASP A 33 -19.51 -11.04 3.44
N TYR A 34 -18.22 -10.80 3.17
CA TYR A 34 -17.18 -11.83 3.24
C TYR A 34 -16.86 -12.27 4.68
N ALA A 35 -16.99 -11.35 5.65
CA ALA A 35 -16.75 -11.55 7.08
C ALA A 35 -15.39 -12.23 7.38
N PRO A 36 -14.25 -11.59 7.03
CA PRO A 36 -12.94 -12.21 7.17
C PRO A 36 -12.58 -12.49 8.64
N GLU A 37 -11.87 -13.60 8.87
CA GLU A 37 -11.31 -13.98 10.17
C GLU A 37 -9.85 -13.54 10.32
N LEU A 38 -9.21 -13.20 9.20
CA LEU A 38 -7.84 -12.74 9.11
C LEU A 38 -7.71 -11.79 7.92
N VAL A 39 -6.99 -10.70 8.11
CA VAL A 39 -6.56 -9.81 7.04
C VAL A 39 -5.05 -9.94 6.86
N VAL A 40 -4.60 -10.16 5.63
CA VAL A 40 -3.19 -10.00 5.25
C VAL A 40 -3.08 -8.75 4.40
N ILE A 41 -2.39 -7.73 4.91
CA ILE A 41 -2.28 -6.44 4.23
C ILE A 41 -0.86 -6.23 3.73
N PHE A 42 -0.73 -6.09 2.42
CA PHE A 42 0.47 -5.62 1.75
C PHE A 42 0.44 -4.10 1.66
N SER A 43 1.47 -3.45 2.20
CA SER A 43 1.57 -1.99 2.28
C SER A 43 3.03 -1.53 2.12
N PRO A 44 3.27 -0.30 1.62
CA PRO A 44 4.56 0.35 1.74
C PRO A 44 4.72 0.95 3.15
N ASP A 45 5.82 1.65 3.36
CA ASP A 45 6.09 2.52 4.51
C ASP A 45 6.71 3.83 4.01
N HIS A 46 6.31 4.96 4.60
CA HIS A 46 6.69 6.30 4.17
C HIS A 46 7.78 6.90 5.08
N TYR A 47 8.77 6.06 5.39
CA TYR A 47 9.81 6.28 6.39
C TYR A 47 9.21 6.52 7.77
N ASN A 48 8.37 5.62 8.25
CA ASN A 48 7.80 5.62 9.60
C ASN A 48 8.28 4.44 10.43
N GLY A 49 8.27 3.24 9.88
CA GLY A 49 8.83 2.02 10.48
C GLY A 49 10.07 1.47 9.76
N PHE A 50 10.29 1.83 8.49
CA PHE A 50 11.41 1.31 7.69
C PHE A 50 12.33 2.44 7.21
N PHE A 51 13.65 2.24 7.34
CA PHE A 51 14.67 3.26 7.08
C PHE A 51 15.87 2.68 6.36
N TYR A 52 16.68 3.54 5.74
CA TYR A 52 17.95 3.13 5.12
C TYR A 52 18.98 2.58 6.10
N ARG A 53 18.80 2.72 7.43
CA ARG A 53 19.57 1.98 8.44
C ARG A 53 19.57 0.47 8.15
N THR A 54 18.39 -0.06 7.85
CA THR A 54 18.17 -1.43 7.36
C THR A 54 16.86 -1.45 6.57
N MET A 55 16.95 -1.52 5.24
CA MET A 55 15.80 -1.52 4.34
C MET A 55 15.67 -2.89 3.66
N PRO A 56 14.80 -3.80 4.17
CA PRO A 56 14.54 -5.06 3.48
C PRO A 56 13.63 -4.84 2.26
N PRO A 57 13.67 -5.70 1.23
CA PRO A 57 12.67 -5.66 0.16
C PRO A 57 11.27 -6.02 0.68
N PHE A 58 11.19 -7.00 1.60
CA PHE A 58 9.95 -7.51 2.18
C PHE A 58 10.13 -7.74 3.68
N CYS A 59 9.10 -7.44 4.48
CA CYS A 59 9.10 -7.73 5.91
C CYS A 59 7.71 -8.15 6.41
N ILE A 60 7.62 -9.18 7.25
CA ILE A 60 6.38 -9.58 7.94
C ILE A 60 6.45 -9.14 9.40
N GLY A 61 5.37 -8.51 9.87
CA GLY A 61 5.22 -8.12 11.27
C GLY A 61 4.61 -9.26 12.07
N THR A 62 5.31 -9.71 13.11
CA THR A 62 4.78 -10.68 14.10
C THR A 62 4.19 -10.00 15.32
N ALA A 63 4.48 -8.71 15.50
CA ALA A 63 3.72 -7.76 16.30
C ALA A 63 3.81 -6.39 15.61
N ALA A 64 2.75 -5.58 15.69
CA ALA A 64 2.72 -4.28 15.02
C ALA A 64 1.91 -3.22 15.78
N GLN A 65 2.23 -1.96 15.54
CA GLN A 65 1.48 -0.82 16.05
C GLN A 65 1.38 0.31 15.00
N GLY A 66 0.23 0.98 14.96
CA GLY A 66 0.03 2.19 14.18
C GLY A 66 0.76 3.38 14.79
N VAL A 67 1.43 4.18 13.96
CA VAL A 67 2.16 5.38 14.42
C VAL A 67 1.27 6.62 14.64
N GLY A 68 0.02 6.58 14.18
CA GLY A 68 -0.94 7.68 14.31
C GLY A 68 -0.65 8.89 13.42
N ASP A 69 -0.07 8.69 12.23
CA ASP A 69 0.13 9.77 11.28
C ASP A 69 -1.16 10.10 10.52
N TYR A 70 -1.33 11.37 10.12
CA TYR A 70 -2.51 11.84 9.37
C TYR A 70 -3.87 11.47 10.00
N GLY A 71 -3.94 11.42 11.34
CA GLY A 71 -5.17 11.08 12.07
C GLY A 71 -5.54 9.60 12.02
N SER A 72 -4.65 8.72 11.56
CA SER A 72 -4.86 7.28 11.62
C SER A 72 -4.79 6.75 13.06
N HIS A 73 -5.19 5.48 13.24
CA HIS A 73 -5.02 4.78 14.52
C HIS A 73 -3.57 4.83 15.02
N ALA A 74 -3.43 5.01 16.34
CA ALA A 74 -2.17 5.00 17.07
C ALA A 74 -2.23 3.94 18.17
N GLY A 75 -1.24 3.04 18.19
CA GLY A 75 -1.18 1.94 19.16
C GLY A 75 -1.27 0.55 18.53
N PRO A 76 -1.40 -0.50 19.35
CA PRO A 76 -1.22 -1.87 18.90
C PRO A 76 -2.29 -2.28 17.88
N LEU A 77 -1.89 -3.18 16.96
CA LEU A 77 -2.78 -3.96 16.11
C LEU A 77 -2.89 -5.39 16.64
N ASP A 78 -4.00 -6.06 16.36
CA ASP A 78 -4.19 -7.48 16.69
C ASP A 78 -3.45 -8.36 15.67
N VAL A 79 -2.18 -8.68 15.94
CA VAL A 79 -1.36 -9.53 15.07
C VAL A 79 -1.32 -10.97 15.61
N PRO A 80 -1.85 -11.97 14.90
CA PRO A 80 -1.76 -13.37 15.30
C PRO A 80 -0.32 -13.88 15.09
N GLN A 81 0.53 -13.70 16.10
CA GLN A 81 1.99 -13.91 16.04
C GLN A 81 2.40 -15.25 15.43
N ASP A 82 1.75 -16.35 15.82
CA ASP A 82 2.09 -17.69 15.34
C ASP A 82 1.79 -17.85 13.85
N VAL A 83 0.63 -17.35 13.40
CA VAL A 83 0.24 -17.37 11.98
C VAL A 83 1.18 -16.48 11.14
N ALA A 84 1.54 -15.30 11.65
CA ALA A 84 2.52 -14.43 10.99
C ALA A 84 3.91 -15.09 10.87
N THR A 85 4.33 -15.81 11.91
CA THR A 85 5.58 -16.57 11.93
C THR A 85 5.56 -17.71 10.92
N ASP A 86 4.43 -18.43 10.82
CA ASP A 86 4.25 -19.51 9.85
C ASP A 86 4.22 -18.98 8.41
N CYS A 87 3.62 -17.81 8.17
CA CYS A 87 3.69 -17.12 6.88
C CYS A 87 5.14 -16.81 6.48
N ALA A 88 5.95 -16.29 7.41
CA ALA A 88 7.36 -16.02 7.15
C ALA A 88 8.15 -17.31 6.87
N ARG A 89 7.89 -18.40 7.61
CA ARG A 89 8.51 -19.71 7.35
C ARG A 89 8.16 -20.23 5.96
N ALA A 90 6.88 -20.19 5.57
CA ALA A 90 6.43 -20.64 4.26
C ALA A 90 7.09 -19.87 3.11
N LEU A 91 7.26 -18.55 3.26
CA LEU A 91 7.99 -17.75 2.28
C LEU A 91 9.45 -18.16 2.17
N LEU A 92 10.15 -18.35 3.29
CA LEU A 92 11.54 -18.81 3.29
C LEU A 92 11.68 -20.19 2.64
N GLU A 93 10.79 -21.13 2.96
CA GLU A 93 10.76 -22.47 2.35
C GLU A 93 10.47 -22.43 0.84
N SER A 94 9.73 -21.42 0.37
CA SER A 94 9.47 -21.18 -1.06
C SER A 94 10.61 -20.50 -1.82
N GLY A 95 11.73 -20.18 -1.15
CA GLY A 95 12.88 -19.49 -1.76
C GLY A 95 12.73 -17.96 -1.84
N ILE A 96 11.93 -17.38 -0.95
CA ILE A 96 11.72 -15.93 -0.86
C ILE A 96 12.28 -15.43 0.46
N ASP A 97 13.40 -14.71 0.37
CA ASP A 97 13.98 -14.03 1.53
C ASP A 97 13.05 -12.92 2.02
N VAL A 98 12.67 -13.01 3.30
CA VAL A 98 11.79 -12.04 3.97
C VAL A 98 12.34 -11.74 5.36
N ALA A 99 12.30 -10.47 5.76
CA ALA A 99 12.64 -10.07 7.12
C ALA A 99 11.45 -10.29 8.07
N ILE A 100 11.71 -10.49 9.36
CA ILE A 100 10.69 -10.49 10.41
C ILE A 100 10.89 -9.28 11.30
N SER A 101 9.80 -8.58 11.62
CA SER A 101 9.78 -7.54 12.65
C SER A 101 8.85 -7.96 13.79
N ALA A 102 9.43 -8.11 14.99
CA ALA A 102 8.69 -8.43 16.22
C ALA A 102 8.16 -7.17 16.94
N SER A 103 8.24 -6.01 16.30
CA SER A 103 7.74 -4.73 16.80
C SER A 103 7.63 -3.75 15.63
N MET A 104 6.82 -4.10 14.63
CA MET A 104 6.68 -3.33 13.40
C MET A 104 5.87 -2.04 13.65
N ASP A 105 6.48 -0.90 13.40
CA ASP A 105 5.72 0.35 13.26
C ASP A 105 5.11 0.39 11.85
N VAL A 106 3.81 0.66 11.78
CA VAL A 106 3.09 0.81 10.51
C VAL A 106 2.40 2.16 10.43
N ASP A 107 2.41 2.77 9.25
CA ASP A 107 1.81 4.07 9.01
C ASP A 107 0.45 4.00 8.33
N HIS A 108 -0.07 5.18 7.95
CA HIS A 108 -1.33 5.32 7.22
C HIS A 108 -1.45 4.39 5.99
N GLY A 109 -0.35 4.02 5.33
CA GLY A 109 -0.38 3.08 4.21
C GLY A 109 -0.91 1.69 4.58
N THR A 110 -0.75 1.30 5.84
CA THR A 110 -1.34 0.08 6.42
C THR A 110 -2.66 0.37 7.11
N VAL A 111 -2.69 1.42 7.95
CA VAL A 111 -3.77 1.65 8.90
C VAL A 111 -5.02 2.25 8.26
N GLN A 112 -4.87 3.17 7.31
CA GLN A 112 -5.99 3.86 6.68
C GLN A 112 -6.92 2.89 5.92
N PRO A 113 -6.44 1.93 5.10
CA PRO A 113 -7.29 0.91 4.50
C PRO A 113 -8.08 0.09 5.53
N LEU A 114 -7.47 -0.26 6.68
CA LEU A 114 -8.17 -1.03 7.72
C LEU A 114 -9.31 -0.22 8.34
N GLN A 115 -9.07 1.05 8.68
CA GLN A 115 -10.13 1.93 9.17
C GLN A 115 -11.21 2.16 8.12
N ASN A 116 -10.81 2.35 6.86
CA ASN A 116 -11.75 2.54 5.76
C ASN A 116 -12.61 1.30 5.52
N LEU A 117 -12.08 0.08 5.65
CA LEU A 117 -12.84 -1.15 5.38
C LEU A 117 -13.64 -1.66 6.58
N PHE A 118 -13.14 -1.45 7.81
CA PHE A 118 -13.71 -2.06 9.02
C PHE A 118 -14.26 -1.04 10.03
N GLY A 119 -14.05 0.26 9.81
CA GLY A 119 -14.40 1.34 10.75
C GLY A 119 -13.36 1.54 11.86
N ASP A 120 -12.69 0.47 12.31
CA ASP A 120 -11.60 0.50 13.28
C ASP A 120 -10.48 -0.46 12.83
N ALA A 121 -9.23 -0.02 12.91
CA ALA A 121 -8.05 -0.78 12.47
C ALA A 121 -7.78 -2.06 13.27
N THR A 122 -8.38 -2.18 14.45
CA THR A 122 -8.23 -3.29 15.40
C THR A 122 -9.41 -4.27 15.40
N SER A 123 -10.38 -4.07 14.49
CA SER A 123 -11.62 -4.87 14.46
C SER A 123 -11.42 -6.34 14.10
N VAL A 124 -10.33 -6.66 13.39
CA VAL A 124 -10.02 -8.00 12.88
C VAL A 124 -8.54 -8.29 13.06
N PRO A 125 -8.14 -9.57 13.23
CA PRO A 125 -6.72 -9.93 13.23
C PRO A 125 -6.06 -9.56 11.90
N VAL A 126 -4.87 -8.94 11.96
CA VAL A 126 -4.14 -8.42 10.80
C VAL A 126 -2.69 -8.91 10.80
N ILE A 127 -2.21 -9.41 9.66
CA ILE A 127 -0.78 -9.63 9.40
C ILE A 127 -0.29 -8.55 8.43
N PRO A 128 0.49 -7.56 8.89
CA PRO A 128 1.10 -6.57 8.00
C PRO A 128 2.32 -7.16 7.29
N VAL A 129 2.34 -6.98 5.97
CA VAL A 129 3.44 -7.38 5.08
C VAL A 129 3.95 -6.14 4.36
N PHE A 130 5.07 -5.62 4.84
CA PHE A 130 5.76 -4.50 4.21
C PHE A 130 6.39 -4.92 2.88
N ILE A 131 6.18 -4.11 1.85
CA ILE A 131 6.86 -4.20 0.56
C ILE A 131 7.54 -2.86 0.27
N ASN A 132 8.87 -2.88 0.16
CA ASN A 132 9.61 -1.68 -0.19
C ASN A 132 9.19 -1.18 -1.58
N SER A 133 8.59 0.00 -1.58
CA SER A 133 8.08 0.69 -2.77
C SER A 133 8.61 2.11 -2.89
N VAL A 134 9.47 2.53 -1.95
CA VAL A 134 9.90 3.92 -1.79
C VAL A 134 11.43 4.03 -1.81
N ALA A 135 12.12 3.20 -1.02
CA ALA A 135 13.54 3.34 -0.78
C ALA A 135 14.36 2.63 -1.86
N THR A 136 14.91 3.40 -2.79
CA THR A 136 15.75 2.89 -3.89
C THR A 136 17.12 2.37 -3.37
N PRO A 137 17.71 1.34 -4.01
CA PRO A 137 17.21 0.60 -5.18
C PRO A 137 16.08 -0.39 -4.83
N LEU A 138 15.11 -0.55 -5.74
CA LEU A 138 13.99 -1.47 -5.58
C LEU A 138 14.24 -2.81 -6.26
N GLY A 139 13.68 -3.89 -5.71
CA GLY A 139 13.71 -5.21 -6.34
C GLY A 139 12.87 -5.28 -7.63
N PRO A 140 13.12 -6.25 -8.52
CA PRO A 140 12.35 -6.40 -9.76
C PRO A 140 10.90 -6.79 -9.46
N VAL A 141 9.96 -6.30 -10.26
CA VAL A 141 8.51 -6.49 -10.06
C VAL A 141 8.12 -7.97 -10.00
N ARG A 142 8.74 -8.84 -10.81
CA ARG A 142 8.51 -10.30 -10.77
C ARG A 142 8.71 -10.94 -9.39
N ARG A 143 9.58 -10.38 -8.54
CA ARG A 143 9.80 -10.89 -7.16
C ARG A 143 8.62 -10.58 -6.25
N VAL A 144 7.91 -9.48 -6.50
CA VAL A 144 6.69 -9.10 -5.79
C VAL A 144 5.54 -10.04 -6.14
N ARG A 145 5.39 -10.37 -7.43
CA ARG A 145 4.41 -11.38 -7.86
C ARG A 145 4.70 -12.76 -7.27
N ALA A 146 5.98 -13.16 -7.22
CA ALA A 146 6.40 -14.41 -6.59
C ALA A 146 6.09 -14.43 -5.08
N LEU A 147 6.37 -13.33 -4.35
CA LEU A 147 6.00 -13.16 -2.93
C LEU A 147 4.50 -13.37 -2.72
N GLY A 148 3.68 -12.66 -3.48
CA GLY A 148 2.22 -12.76 -3.38
C GLY A 148 1.74 -14.18 -3.63
N ALA A 149 2.17 -14.83 -4.72
CA ALA A 149 1.76 -16.18 -5.06
C ALA A 149 2.17 -17.23 -4.01
N ALA A 150 3.38 -17.14 -3.47
CA ALA A 150 3.87 -18.04 -2.43
C ALA A 150 3.11 -17.86 -1.12
N LEU A 151 2.88 -16.61 -0.68
CA LEU A 151 2.09 -16.34 0.51
C LEU A 151 0.63 -16.77 0.32
N GLY A 152 0.03 -16.48 -0.85
CA GLY A 152 -1.30 -16.92 -1.21
C GLY A 152 -1.47 -18.44 -1.07
N THR A 153 -0.52 -19.21 -1.61
CA THR A 153 -0.50 -20.69 -1.48
C THR A 153 -0.59 -21.13 -0.02
N HIS A 154 0.21 -20.51 0.86
CA HIS A 154 0.18 -20.82 2.29
C HIS A 154 -1.15 -20.42 2.94
N LEU A 155 -1.68 -19.24 2.61
CA LEU A 155 -2.91 -18.72 3.22
C LEU A 155 -4.14 -19.59 2.94
N ALA A 156 -4.24 -20.25 1.78
CA ALA A 156 -5.37 -21.15 1.52
C ALA A 156 -5.30 -22.49 2.25
N ALA A 157 -4.14 -22.84 2.82
CA ALA A 157 -4.05 -23.99 3.71
C ALA A 157 -4.59 -23.66 5.12
N LEU A 158 -4.87 -22.38 5.41
CA LEU A 158 -5.52 -21.98 6.64
C LEU A 158 -7.02 -22.29 6.56
N ASP A 159 -7.56 -22.90 7.61
CA ASP A 159 -9.01 -23.09 7.78
C ASP A 159 -9.65 -21.77 8.27
N LYS A 160 -9.53 -20.72 7.46
CA LYS A 160 -9.98 -19.34 7.75
C LYS A 160 -10.45 -18.63 6.49
N ARG A 161 -11.43 -17.74 6.64
CA ARG A 161 -11.72 -16.71 5.62
C ARG A 161 -10.65 -15.62 5.68
N VAL A 162 -9.71 -15.64 4.74
CA VAL A 162 -8.60 -14.69 4.67
C VAL A 162 -8.89 -13.61 3.63
N LEU A 163 -8.96 -12.35 4.05
CA LEU A 163 -8.98 -11.20 3.13
C LEU A 163 -7.55 -10.74 2.87
N VAL A 164 -7.18 -10.61 1.60
CA VAL A 164 -5.89 -10.04 1.20
C VAL A 164 -6.10 -8.61 0.71
N VAL A 165 -5.32 -7.67 1.23
CA VAL A 165 -5.43 -6.24 0.89
C VAL A 165 -4.10 -5.75 0.32
N GLY A 166 -4.13 -5.15 -0.87
CA GLY A 166 -3.02 -4.37 -1.41
C GLY A 166 -3.31 -2.87 -1.26
N SER A 167 -2.40 -2.13 -0.67
CA SER A 167 -2.58 -0.71 -0.35
C SER A 167 -1.57 0.20 -1.08
N GLY A 168 -2.05 1.24 -1.76
CA GLY A 168 -1.23 2.30 -2.38
C GLY A 168 -1.51 2.57 -3.85
N GLY A 169 -0.67 3.35 -4.50
CA GLY A 169 -0.77 3.67 -5.93
C GLY A 169 -1.95 4.58 -6.30
N LEU A 170 -2.24 4.81 -7.58
CA LEU A 170 -1.57 4.29 -8.79
C LEU A 170 -0.48 5.26 -9.27
N SER A 171 -0.60 5.87 -10.44
CA SER A 171 0.35 6.90 -10.91
C SER A 171 0.37 8.08 -9.95
N HIS A 172 1.56 8.39 -9.42
CA HIS A 172 1.83 9.56 -8.59
C HIS A 172 3.32 9.74 -8.31
N ASP A 173 3.70 10.98 -8.04
CA ASP A 173 5.08 11.37 -7.75
C ASP A 173 5.18 12.46 -6.67
N PRO A 174 4.68 12.23 -5.43
CA PRO A 174 4.87 13.16 -4.34
C PRO A 174 6.37 13.31 -4.00
N PRO A 175 6.80 14.45 -3.43
CA PRO A 175 8.19 14.70 -3.08
C PRO A 175 8.62 13.84 -1.88
N VAL A 176 9.01 12.59 -2.15
CA VAL A 176 9.55 11.67 -1.15
C VAL A 176 11.08 11.75 -1.17
N PRO A 177 11.76 12.04 -0.04
CA PRO A 177 13.21 12.18 -0.01
C PRO A 177 13.92 10.87 -0.36
N THR A 178 14.88 10.93 -1.29
CA THR A 178 15.76 9.79 -1.62
C THR A 178 17.16 10.00 -1.05
N LEU A 179 17.99 8.95 -0.95
CA LEU A 179 19.40 9.12 -0.55
C LEU A 179 20.17 10.11 -1.45
N ALA A 180 19.81 10.19 -2.73
CA ALA A 180 20.51 11.03 -3.69
C ALA A 180 20.12 12.51 -3.57
N THR A 181 18.88 12.80 -3.18
CA THR A 181 18.30 14.15 -3.25
C THR A 181 17.93 14.74 -1.88
N ALA A 182 17.97 13.94 -0.81
CA ALA A 182 17.56 14.38 0.52
C ALA A 182 18.51 15.45 1.09
N PRO A 183 17.99 16.58 1.59
CA PRO A 183 18.81 17.52 2.36
C PRO A 183 19.30 16.87 3.67
N PRO A 184 20.37 17.38 4.30
CA PRO A 184 20.92 16.79 5.54
C PRO A 184 19.88 16.56 6.65
N ALA A 185 18.93 17.48 6.81
CA ALA A 185 17.85 17.35 7.79
C ALA A 185 16.90 16.17 7.52
N ALA A 186 16.70 15.81 6.24
CA ALA A 186 15.88 14.66 5.86
C ALA A 186 16.65 13.33 6.00
N LEU A 187 17.99 13.34 5.87
CA LEU A 187 18.82 12.13 6.05
C LEU A 187 18.73 11.57 7.47
N GLU A 188 18.68 12.42 8.51
CA GLU A 188 18.45 11.98 9.89
C GLU A 188 17.16 11.15 10.02
N ARG A 189 16.11 11.52 9.26
CA ARG A 189 14.86 10.77 9.23
C ARG A 189 15.00 9.50 8.40
N ILE A 190 15.30 9.61 7.10
CA ILE A 190 15.20 8.49 6.17
C ILE A 190 16.31 7.46 6.37
N VAL A 191 17.46 7.85 6.93
CA VAL A 191 18.58 6.96 7.26
C VAL A 191 18.49 6.51 8.70
N HIS A 192 18.49 7.44 9.65
CA HIS A 192 18.65 7.08 11.07
C HIS A 192 17.33 6.80 11.78
N GLY A 193 16.19 7.09 11.16
CA GLY A 193 14.87 6.85 11.75
C GLY A 193 14.56 7.82 12.89
N VAL A 194 15.20 9.00 12.94
CA VAL A 194 14.93 9.99 13.98
C VAL A 194 13.45 10.37 13.96
N PRO A 195 12.69 10.19 15.06
CA PRO A 195 11.27 10.52 15.10
C PRO A 195 11.03 12.00 14.84
N MET A 196 9.96 12.31 14.10
CA MET A 196 9.54 13.69 13.90
C MET A 196 8.88 14.25 15.18
N THR A 197 9.21 15.49 15.53
CA THR A 197 8.48 16.24 16.55
C THR A 197 7.04 16.51 16.08
N ALA A 198 6.15 16.91 17.00
CA ALA A 198 4.79 17.30 16.64
C ALA A 198 4.77 18.46 15.62
N GLU A 199 5.65 19.45 15.81
CA GLU A 199 5.83 20.59 14.92
C GLU A 199 6.29 20.16 13.53
N GLN A 200 7.27 19.25 13.44
CA GLN A 200 7.73 18.70 12.16
C GLN A 200 6.64 17.91 11.43
N ARG A 201 5.83 17.14 12.17
CA ARG A 201 4.68 16.43 11.59
C ARG A 201 3.63 17.39 11.05
N GLN A 202 3.31 18.45 11.79
CA GLN A 202 2.38 19.48 11.35
C GLN A 202 2.90 20.22 10.11
N ALA A 203 4.19 20.59 10.10
CA ALA A 203 4.83 21.23 8.94
C ALA A 203 4.81 20.31 7.70
N ARG A 204 5.01 18.99 7.88
CA ARG A 204 4.88 18.02 6.79
C ARG A 204 3.46 17.96 6.25
N GLN A 205 2.43 17.96 7.10
CA GLN A 205 1.03 17.97 6.66
C GLN A 205 0.70 19.22 5.85
N VAL A 206 1.14 20.40 6.32
CA VAL A 206 0.97 21.66 5.58
C VAL A 206 1.65 21.59 4.21
N ALA A 207 2.91 21.13 4.15
CA ALA A 207 3.63 21.01 2.89
C ALA A 207 2.96 20.02 1.91
N VAL A 208 2.39 18.92 2.40
CA VAL A 208 1.63 17.97 1.58
C VAL A 208 0.34 18.59 1.04
N MET A 209 -0.39 19.37 1.85
CA MET A 209 -1.58 20.10 1.41
C MET A 209 -1.25 21.18 0.37
N GLU A 210 -0.18 21.95 0.57
CA GLU A 210 0.28 22.97 -0.38
C GLU A 210 0.72 22.34 -1.71
N ALA A 211 1.44 21.21 -1.66
CA ALA A 211 1.82 20.47 -2.86
C ALA A 211 0.58 19.95 -3.62
N ALA A 212 -0.43 19.46 -2.92
CA ALA A 212 -1.68 19.01 -3.51
C ALA A 212 -2.46 20.15 -4.17
N GLN A 213 -2.52 21.30 -3.50
CA GLN A 213 -3.15 22.50 -4.05
C GLN A 213 -2.42 22.95 -5.32
N ALA A 214 -1.09 23.08 -5.30
CA ALA A 214 -0.31 23.46 -6.48
C ALA A 214 -0.50 22.45 -7.62
N PHE A 215 -0.56 21.15 -7.31
CA PHE A 215 -0.76 20.10 -8.31
C PHE A 215 -2.13 20.18 -8.97
N ALA A 216 -3.20 20.33 -8.17
CA ALA A 216 -4.56 20.45 -8.68
C ALA A 216 -4.77 21.69 -9.57
N HIS A 217 -4.02 22.76 -9.35
CA HIS A 217 -4.08 23.98 -10.17
C HIS A 217 -3.10 23.97 -11.38
N GLY A 218 -2.33 22.89 -11.58
CA GLY A 218 -1.37 22.80 -12.67
C GLY A 218 -0.11 23.67 -12.48
N GLU A 219 0.19 24.06 -11.25
CA GLU A 219 1.33 24.92 -10.87
C GLU A 219 2.50 24.11 -10.29
N SER A 220 2.32 22.80 -10.12
CA SER A 220 3.31 21.91 -9.50
C SER A 220 4.39 21.45 -10.49
N PRO A 221 5.65 21.33 -10.05
CA PRO A 221 6.72 20.74 -10.84
C PRO A 221 6.71 19.19 -10.81
N LEU A 222 5.80 18.57 -10.05
CA LEU A 222 5.71 17.12 -9.95
C LEU A 222 5.26 16.50 -11.27
N GLN A 223 5.64 15.23 -11.49
CA GLN A 223 5.20 14.49 -12.66
C GLN A 223 3.67 14.39 -12.71
N PRO A 224 3.02 14.68 -13.85
CA PRO A 224 1.58 14.53 -14.00
C PRO A 224 1.11 13.10 -13.76
N LEU A 225 -0.15 12.95 -13.37
CA LEU A 225 -0.81 11.64 -13.34
C LEU A 225 -0.83 11.05 -14.75
N ASN A 226 -0.82 9.72 -14.84
CA ASN A 226 -0.87 9.00 -16.10
C ASN A 226 -2.08 8.04 -16.12
N PRO A 227 -3.28 8.53 -16.48
CA PRO A 227 -4.47 7.71 -16.53
C PRO A 227 -4.41 6.54 -17.51
N ASP A 228 -3.64 6.66 -18.60
CA ASP A 228 -3.46 5.57 -19.56
C ASP A 228 -2.63 4.44 -18.95
N TRP A 229 -1.59 4.77 -18.20
CA TRP A 229 -0.81 3.78 -17.45
C TRP A 229 -1.63 3.14 -16.33
N ASP A 230 -2.41 3.95 -15.60
CA ASP A 230 -3.32 3.46 -14.55
C ASP A 230 -4.34 2.47 -15.12
N ALA A 231 -4.97 2.83 -16.24
CA ALA A 231 -5.93 1.98 -16.94
C ALA A 231 -5.27 0.68 -17.44
N ALA A 232 -4.07 0.75 -18.00
CA ALA A 232 -3.33 -0.42 -18.43
C ALA A 232 -3.00 -1.36 -17.26
N PHE A 233 -2.56 -0.82 -16.12
CA PHE A 233 -2.31 -1.61 -14.91
C PHE A 233 -3.59 -2.28 -14.37
N LEU A 234 -4.67 -1.50 -14.25
CA LEU A 234 -5.96 -2.01 -13.78
C LEU A 234 -6.55 -3.06 -14.72
N GLU A 235 -6.35 -2.93 -16.04
CA GLU A 235 -6.78 -3.93 -17.02
C GLU A 235 -6.03 -5.27 -16.84
N LEU A 236 -4.73 -5.24 -16.53
CA LEU A 236 -3.97 -6.47 -16.24
C LEU A 236 -4.52 -7.21 -15.02
N ILE A 237 -4.95 -6.46 -14.00
CA ILE A 237 -5.64 -7.02 -12.83
C ILE A 237 -7.02 -7.55 -13.25
N ASP A 238 -7.85 -6.72 -13.87
CA ASP A 238 -9.23 -7.04 -14.19
C ASP A 238 -9.38 -8.26 -15.13
N THR A 239 -8.34 -8.56 -15.92
CA THR A 239 -8.30 -9.66 -16.89
C THR A 239 -7.42 -10.84 -16.51
N ASN A 240 -6.97 -10.93 -15.25
CA ASN A 240 -6.10 -12.03 -14.77
C ASN A 240 -4.76 -12.15 -15.54
N ARG A 241 -4.26 -11.06 -16.13
CA ARG A 241 -3.01 -11.00 -16.90
C ARG A 241 -1.83 -10.48 -16.10
N LEU A 242 -1.88 -10.63 -14.77
CA LEU A 242 -0.90 -10.06 -13.85
C LEU A 242 0.55 -10.48 -14.13
N ALA A 243 0.79 -11.63 -14.78
CA ALA A 243 2.14 -12.06 -15.17
C ALA A 243 2.85 -11.09 -16.13
N GLU A 244 2.13 -10.24 -16.87
CA GLU A 244 2.73 -9.27 -17.79
C GLU A 244 3.57 -8.20 -17.07
N VAL A 245 3.31 -7.95 -15.78
CA VAL A 245 4.09 -6.99 -14.96
C VAL A 245 5.53 -7.48 -14.70
N ASP A 246 5.85 -8.75 -14.97
CA ASP A 246 7.21 -9.29 -14.79
C ASP A 246 8.24 -8.62 -15.70
N GLY A 247 7.79 -8.11 -16.84
CA GLY A 247 8.62 -7.39 -17.81
C GLY A 247 8.83 -5.91 -17.48
N TRP A 248 8.13 -5.37 -16.47
CA TRP A 248 8.24 -3.97 -16.10
C TRP A 248 9.54 -3.71 -15.34
N SER A 249 10.35 -2.79 -15.86
CA SER A 249 11.53 -2.30 -15.15
C SER A 249 11.15 -1.19 -14.18
N ASN A 250 11.98 -0.95 -13.16
CA ASN A 250 11.72 0.12 -12.22
C ASN A 250 11.77 1.49 -12.92
N GLU A 251 12.77 1.67 -13.78
CA GLU A 251 12.97 2.90 -14.56
C GLU A 251 11.81 3.18 -15.53
N TRP A 252 11.16 2.12 -16.04
CA TRP A 252 9.95 2.29 -16.86
C TRP A 252 8.78 2.77 -16.01
N ILE A 253 8.54 2.17 -14.84
CA ILE A 253 7.46 2.61 -13.95
C ILE A 253 7.69 4.06 -13.52
N GLU A 254 8.90 4.39 -13.05
CA GLU A 254 9.26 5.76 -12.63
C GLU A 254 9.03 6.76 -13.76
N ARG A 255 9.52 6.47 -14.97
CA ARG A 255 9.36 7.37 -16.11
C ARG A 255 7.91 7.55 -16.53
N GLU A 256 7.10 6.49 -16.55
CA GLU A 256 5.73 6.58 -17.06
C GLU A 256 4.75 7.10 -16.00
N ALA A 257 4.93 6.74 -14.73
CA ALA A 257 3.90 6.90 -13.70
C ALA A 257 4.35 7.61 -12.41
N GLY A 258 5.63 7.94 -12.27
CA GLY A 258 6.19 8.58 -11.08
C GLY A 258 6.87 7.60 -10.13
N HIS A 259 7.70 8.11 -9.22
CA HIS A 259 8.52 7.28 -8.32
C HIS A 259 7.64 6.51 -7.33
N SER A 260 6.59 7.15 -6.80
CA SER A 260 5.68 6.50 -5.85
C SER A 260 4.66 5.58 -6.52
N ALA A 261 4.56 5.56 -7.86
CA ALA A 261 3.76 4.55 -8.55
C ALA A 261 4.22 3.12 -8.24
N HIS A 262 5.45 2.95 -7.72
CA HIS A 262 5.92 1.68 -7.20
C HIS A 262 5.06 1.07 -6.09
N GLU A 263 4.18 1.82 -5.45
CA GLU A 263 3.22 1.27 -4.51
C GLU A 263 2.24 0.26 -5.15
N VAL A 264 2.08 0.24 -6.48
CA VAL A 264 1.32 -0.83 -7.17
C VAL A 264 1.89 -2.23 -6.92
N ARG A 265 3.13 -2.33 -6.39
CA ARG A 265 3.70 -3.60 -5.91
C ARG A 265 2.80 -4.29 -4.89
N THR A 266 2.12 -3.53 -4.03
CA THR A 266 1.23 -4.13 -3.02
C THR A 266 -0.01 -4.74 -3.66
N TRP A 267 -0.54 -4.11 -4.72
CA TRP A 267 -1.62 -4.67 -5.54
C TRP A 267 -1.16 -5.93 -6.27
N ILE A 268 0.04 -5.92 -6.86
CA ILE A 268 0.62 -7.09 -7.51
C ILE A 268 0.75 -8.25 -6.52
N ALA A 269 1.22 -8.01 -5.30
CA ALA A 269 1.29 -9.05 -4.28
C ALA A 269 -0.10 -9.58 -3.89
N ALA A 270 -1.06 -8.69 -3.67
CA ALA A 270 -2.42 -9.07 -3.28
C ALA A 270 -3.13 -9.90 -4.35
N PHE A 271 -3.12 -9.44 -5.60
CA PHE A 271 -3.75 -10.15 -6.71
C PHE A 271 -2.98 -11.41 -7.12
N ALA A 272 -1.66 -11.47 -6.91
CA ALA A 272 -0.91 -12.72 -7.09
C ALA A 272 -1.25 -13.76 -6.02
N ALA A 273 -1.49 -13.32 -4.77
CA ALA A 273 -1.93 -14.20 -3.70
C ALA A 273 -3.32 -14.80 -3.99
N LEU A 274 -4.23 -14.00 -4.55
CA LEU A 274 -5.53 -14.48 -5.01
C LEU A 274 -5.39 -15.43 -6.21
N ALA A 275 -4.63 -15.04 -7.24
CA ALA A 275 -4.43 -15.81 -8.47
C ALA A 275 -3.72 -17.16 -8.25
N ALA A 276 -3.02 -17.35 -7.13
CA ALA A 276 -2.43 -18.62 -6.76
C ALA A 276 -3.47 -19.75 -6.65
N HIS A 277 -4.74 -19.41 -6.47
CA HIS A 277 -5.86 -20.35 -6.30
C HIS A 277 -6.75 -20.48 -7.53
N GLY A 278 -6.37 -19.86 -8.65
CA GLY A 278 -7.12 -19.88 -9.89
C GLY A 278 -7.56 -18.48 -10.34
N PRO A 279 -8.33 -18.40 -11.44
CA PRO A 279 -8.85 -17.14 -11.92
C PRO A 279 -9.79 -16.49 -10.90
N TYR A 280 -9.86 -15.18 -10.94
CA TYR A 280 -10.77 -14.38 -10.14
C TYR A 280 -11.61 -13.46 -11.02
N ARG A 281 -12.72 -12.99 -10.48
CA ARG A 281 -13.56 -11.95 -11.08
C ARG A 281 -13.57 -10.71 -10.20
N ILE A 282 -13.54 -9.55 -10.84
CA ILE A 282 -13.68 -8.25 -10.17
C ILE A 282 -15.16 -7.98 -9.90
N GLU A 283 -15.49 -7.59 -8.66
CA GLU A 283 -16.86 -7.21 -8.28
C GLU A 283 -17.05 -5.69 -8.30
N GLN A 284 -16.11 -4.94 -7.73
CA GLN A 284 -16.12 -3.49 -7.73
C GLN A 284 -14.98 -2.93 -8.57
N ARG A 285 -15.30 -1.92 -9.40
CA ARG A 285 -14.34 -1.13 -10.17
C ARG A 285 -14.53 0.36 -9.88
N PHE A 286 -13.62 0.96 -9.15
CA PHE A 286 -13.53 2.42 -9.01
C PHE A 286 -12.17 2.90 -9.46
N TYR A 287 -12.14 3.95 -10.28
CA TYR A 287 -10.94 4.67 -10.65
C TYR A 287 -11.27 6.14 -10.90
N GLN A 288 -10.41 7.03 -10.41
CA GLN A 288 -10.46 8.44 -10.71
C GLN A 288 -9.05 9.02 -10.70
N ALA A 289 -8.67 9.72 -11.77
CA ALA A 289 -7.51 10.59 -11.71
C ALA A 289 -7.85 11.74 -10.75
N ALA A 290 -7.15 11.81 -9.61
CA ALA A 290 -7.47 12.73 -8.52
C ALA A 290 -6.28 13.67 -8.25
N PRO A 291 -6.13 14.77 -9.01
CA PRO A 291 -5.07 15.76 -8.80
C PRO A 291 -5.04 16.33 -7.38
N GLU A 292 -6.20 16.49 -6.76
CA GLU A 292 -6.35 16.96 -5.37
C GLU A 292 -5.80 15.97 -4.33
N LEU A 293 -5.60 14.70 -4.71
CA LEU A 293 -4.95 13.67 -3.92
C LEU A 293 -3.52 13.36 -4.41
N ILE A 294 -3.05 14.08 -5.44
CA ILE A 294 -1.80 13.85 -6.16
C ILE A 294 -1.70 12.39 -6.62
N ALA A 295 -2.80 11.73 -7.00
CA ALA A 295 -2.74 10.32 -7.38
C ALA A 295 -3.87 9.88 -8.33
N GLY A 296 -3.58 8.87 -9.15
CA GLY A 296 -4.62 8.00 -9.70
C GLY A 296 -5.23 7.17 -8.56
N PHE A 297 -6.47 7.45 -8.16
CA PHE A 297 -7.11 6.78 -7.02
C PHE A 297 -7.94 5.59 -7.50
N ALA A 298 -7.75 4.41 -6.91
CA ALA A 298 -8.48 3.21 -7.31
C ALA A 298 -8.92 2.32 -6.14
N ILE A 299 -10.07 1.67 -6.33
CA ILE A 299 -10.55 0.57 -5.49
C ILE A 299 -10.96 -0.58 -6.42
N ARG A 300 -10.53 -1.79 -6.05
CA ARG A 300 -10.95 -3.06 -6.65
C ARG A 300 -11.28 -4.04 -5.54
N THR A 301 -12.41 -4.73 -5.68
CA THR A 301 -12.72 -5.94 -4.90
C THR A 301 -12.80 -7.11 -5.87
N ALA A 302 -12.39 -8.29 -5.41
CA ALA A 302 -12.33 -9.47 -6.26
C ALA A 302 -12.59 -10.72 -5.44
N VAL A 303 -13.15 -11.74 -6.11
CA VAL A 303 -13.39 -13.06 -5.55
C VAL A 303 -12.89 -14.12 -6.53
N LEU A 304 -12.50 -15.28 -6.01
CA LEU A 304 -12.18 -16.43 -6.85
C LEU A 304 -13.40 -16.79 -7.71
N ASP A 305 -13.13 -17.17 -8.96
CA ASP A 305 -14.14 -17.70 -9.88
C ASP A 305 -14.26 -19.21 -9.62
N VAL A 306 -15.08 -19.56 -8.63
CA VAL A 306 -15.28 -20.94 -8.13
C VAL A 306 -16.51 -21.59 -8.76
#